data_AF-A0A538MJ60-F1
#
_entry.id   AF-A0A538MJ60-F1
#
_cell.length_a   1.000
_cell.length_b   1.000
_cell.length_c   1.000
_cell.angle_alpha   90.00
_cell.angle_beta   90.00
_cell.angle_gamma   90.00
#
_symmetry.space_group_name_H-M   'P 1'
#
loop_
_entity.id
_entity.type
_entity.pdbx_description
1 polymer ?
#
loop_
_entity_poly.entity_id
_entity_poly.type
_entity_poly.pdbx_seq_one_letter_code
_entity_poly.pdbx_strand_id
1 'polypeptide(L)'
;MARRERANDTKARNAASRITGFGRARRQSRPTLQPASQATPVATYSIAACDLDAGQWGVATQSKFLAVGAVVPWAEPHVGAIATQAYANPRYGPEGLSLLRAGLPAEEVVARLTAADDGRDQRQLGIVDREGRSASFTGAECLDWAGGRTGPCYAAQGNILVSAETVDAIAETFEGSSGPLAERLLACLDAAQAAGGDRRGQQSAALLVVEQDGGYAKLSDTVVELRVEDHERPLEELRRLYRLHEALFGETPREEWLTVDDALANELRERLAKLGYDGELEEAFNRWAGNVNLEERVDGVAEIDPVVLEELRELS
;
A
#
# COMPACT_ATOMS: atom_id res chain seq x y z
N MET A 1 23.36 60.65 27.30
CA MET A 1 23.89 59.60 26.40
C MET A 1 24.24 58.36 27.21
N ALA A 2 23.21 57.61 27.62
CA ALA A 2 23.35 56.35 28.35
C ALA A 2 22.06 55.55 28.14
N ARG A 3 22.20 54.23 28.04
CA ARG A 3 21.14 53.20 27.87
C ARG A 3 20.53 53.08 26.48
N ARG A 4 21.18 52.30 25.60
CA ARG A 4 20.52 51.40 24.63
C ARG A 4 21.54 50.50 23.92
N GLU A 5 22.32 49.72 24.67
CA GLU A 5 23.30 48.79 24.07
C GLU A 5 23.51 47.50 24.89
N ARG A 6 22.50 47.07 25.68
CA ARG A 6 22.55 45.81 26.45
C ARG A 6 21.28 44.97 26.32
N ALA A 7 20.78 44.81 25.09
CA ALA A 7 19.62 43.93 24.85
C ALA A 7 19.79 42.93 23.70
N ASN A 8 20.89 43.00 22.92
CA ASN A 8 21.05 42.15 21.74
C ASN A 8 22.04 40.99 21.87
N ASP A 9 22.71 40.82 23.02
CA ASP A 9 23.78 39.80 23.17
C ASP A 9 23.42 38.63 24.11
N THR A 10 22.17 38.57 24.59
CA THR A 10 21.71 37.50 25.50
C THR A 10 20.70 36.54 24.85
N LYS A 11 20.16 36.85 23.65
CA LYS A 11 19.31 35.92 22.89
C LYS A 11 20.06 35.03 21.89
N ALA A 12 21.28 35.40 21.50
CA ALA A 12 22.11 34.58 20.60
C ALA A 12 22.86 33.44 21.32
N ARG A 13 22.93 33.46 22.66
CA ARG A 13 23.64 32.46 23.47
C ARG A 13 22.77 31.35 24.08
N ASN A 14 21.45 31.39 23.90
CA ASN A 14 20.52 30.37 24.42
C ASN A 14 19.84 29.49 23.35
N ALA A 15 20.26 29.59 22.08
CA ALA A 15 19.81 28.70 21.01
C ALA A 15 20.87 27.66 20.59
N ALA A 16 22.07 27.65 21.21
CA ALA A 16 23.20 26.80 20.83
C ALA A 16 23.52 25.66 21.83
N SER A 17 22.58 25.26 22.71
CA SER A 17 22.84 24.25 23.75
C SER A 17 21.82 23.11 23.83
N ARG A 18 21.07 22.79 22.76
CA ARG A 18 20.15 21.64 22.76
C ARG A 18 20.30 20.63 21.63
N ILE A 19 21.43 20.64 20.92
CA ILE A 19 21.77 19.58 19.95
C ILE A 19 23.21 19.15 20.17
N THR A 20 23.47 18.53 21.33
CA THR A 20 24.67 17.74 21.58
C THR A 20 24.24 16.35 22.02
N GLY A 21 23.58 15.66 21.09
CA GLY A 21 23.15 14.28 21.24
C GLY A 21 23.27 13.46 19.95
N PHE A 22 24.04 13.91 18.96
CA PHE A 22 24.45 13.03 17.87
C PHE A 22 25.55 12.11 18.39
N GLY A 23 25.13 11.00 19.00
CA GLY A 23 25.99 9.84 19.17
C GLY A 23 26.61 9.52 17.81
N ARG A 24 27.93 9.27 17.81
CA ARG A 24 28.69 8.84 16.62
C ARG A 24 27.84 7.86 15.81
N ALA A 25 27.64 8.14 14.52
CA ALA A 25 27.10 7.17 13.58
C ALA A 25 27.97 5.90 13.67
N ARG A 26 27.50 4.91 14.44
CA ARG A 26 28.06 3.56 14.37
C ARG A 26 27.70 3.10 12.97
N ARG A 27 28.71 2.79 12.14
CA ARG A 27 28.50 1.89 11.00
C ARG A 27 27.65 0.75 11.54
N GLN A 28 26.42 0.61 11.08
CA GLN A 28 25.60 -0.54 11.45
C GLN A 28 26.40 -1.76 10.99
N SER A 29 26.91 -2.53 11.96
CA SER A 29 27.41 -3.86 11.68
C SER A 29 26.30 -4.60 10.98
N ARG A 30 26.59 -5.19 9.80
CA ARG A 30 25.68 -6.13 9.15
C ARG A 30 25.14 -7.07 10.23
N PRO A 31 23.82 -7.19 10.44
CA PRO A 31 23.32 -8.17 11.39
C PRO A 31 23.82 -9.54 10.90
N THR A 32 24.74 -10.13 11.66
CA THR A 32 24.97 -11.57 11.59
C THR A 32 23.65 -12.23 11.94
N LEU A 33 23.21 -13.20 11.13
CA LEU A 33 22.08 -14.09 11.43
C LEU A 33 22.19 -14.51 12.90
N GLN A 34 21.34 -13.95 13.76
CA GLN A 34 21.28 -14.36 15.15
C GLN A 34 20.77 -15.80 15.20
N PRO A 35 21.21 -16.62 16.16
CA PRO A 35 20.55 -17.90 16.43
C PRO A 35 19.05 -17.65 16.63
N ALA A 36 18.21 -18.47 16.01
CA ALA A 36 16.76 -18.29 15.88
C ALA A 36 15.98 -18.13 17.21
N SER A 37 16.62 -18.29 18.37
CA SER A 37 15.97 -18.34 19.68
C SER A 37 15.68 -16.99 20.35
N GLN A 38 16.02 -15.84 19.74
CA GLN A 38 15.79 -14.52 20.35
C GLN A 38 15.17 -13.45 19.43
N ALA A 39 14.75 -13.81 18.21
CA ALA A 39 14.08 -12.84 17.34
C ALA A 39 12.65 -12.58 17.82
N THR A 40 12.26 -11.31 17.89
CA THR A 40 10.86 -10.94 18.18
C THR A 40 9.97 -11.54 17.10
N PRO A 41 8.95 -12.35 17.46
CA PRO A 41 8.03 -12.95 16.51
C PRO A 41 7.41 -11.90 15.57
N VAL A 42 7.36 -12.15 14.27
CA VAL A 42 6.74 -11.28 13.26
C VAL A 42 5.46 -11.94 12.76
N ALA A 43 4.31 -11.46 13.25
CA ALA A 43 2.98 -11.87 12.84
C ALA A 43 2.50 -11.05 11.66
N THR A 44 1.80 -11.67 10.73
CA THR A 44 1.44 -11.05 9.46
C THR A 44 0.24 -11.79 8.90
N TYR A 45 -0.71 -11.08 8.29
CA TYR A 45 -1.61 -11.65 7.30
C TYR A 45 -1.42 -10.94 5.96
N SER A 46 -1.64 -11.69 4.89
CA SER A 46 -1.51 -11.17 3.53
C SER A 46 -2.33 -12.00 2.54
N ILE A 47 -2.53 -11.39 1.37
CA ILE A 47 -3.11 -12.03 0.20
C ILE A 47 -2.27 -11.64 -1.02
N ALA A 48 -1.84 -12.63 -1.80
CA ALA A 48 -1.37 -12.46 -3.16
C ALA A 48 -2.52 -12.83 -4.10
N ALA A 49 -2.79 -12.02 -5.12
CA ALA A 49 -3.91 -12.24 -6.01
C ALA A 49 -3.66 -11.70 -7.42
N CYS A 50 -4.54 -12.07 -8.35
CA CYS A 50 -4.59 -11.49 -9.69
C CYS A 50 -6.03 -11.23 -10.14
N ASP A 51 -6.14 -10.36 -11.13
CA ASP A 51 -7.31 -10.18 -11.97
C ASP A 51 -6.88 -10.43 -13.42
N LEU A 52 -7.31 -11.57 -13.96
CA LEU A 52 -6.88 -11.99 -15.30
C LEU A 52 -7.56 -11.18 -16.41
N ASP A 53 -8.77 -10.68 -16.16
CA ASP A 53 -9.52 -9.88 -17.12
C ASP A 53 -8.92 -8.47 -17.23
N ALA A 54 -8.53 -7.90 -16.08
CA ALA A 54 -7.82 -6.61 -16.03
C ALA A 54 -6.31 -6.73 -16.33
N GLY A 55 -5.73 -7.93 -16.34
CA GLY A 55 -4.28 -8.12 -16.52
C GLY A 55 -3.46 -7.63 -15.33
N GLN A 56 -4.00 -7.71 -14.11
CA GLN A 56 -3.39 -7.18 -12.89
C GLN A 56 -2.92 -8.28 -11.93
N TRP A 57 -1.81 -8.03 -11.24
CA TRP A 57 -1.30 -8.84 -10.14
C TRP A 57 -1.03 -7.96 -8.93
N GLY A 58 -1.28 -8.46 -7.72
CA GLY A 58 -1.10 -7.64 -6.54
C GLY A 58 -0.95 -8.42 -5.24
N VAL A 59 -0.44 -7.71 -4.25
CA VAL A 59 -0.27 -8.21 -2.89
C VAL A 59 -0.70 -7.13 -1.91
N ALA A 60 -1.46 -7.53 -0.90
CA ALA A 60 -1.78 -6.71 0.25
C ALA A 60 -1.39 -7.41 1.56
N THR A 61 -0.91 -6.64 2.53
CA THR A 61 -0.44 -7.19 3.82
C THR A 61 -0.61 -6.21 4.96
N GLN A 62 -0.71 -6.75 6.17
CA GLN A 62 -0.67 -6.02 7.43
C GLN A 62 0.17 -6.79 8.46
N SER A 63 0.95 -6.08 9.28
CA SER A 63 1.71 -6.67 10.38
C SER A 63 1.87 -5.72 11.59
N LYS A 64 1.99 -6.27 12.81
CA LYS A 64 2.67 -5.59 13.93
C LYS A 64 4.20 -5.70 13.76
N PHE A 65 4.72 -5.08 12.71
CA PHE A 65 6.14 -4.99 12.37
C PHE A 65 6.38 -3.65 11.67
N LEU A 66 7.56 -3.06 11.85
CA LEU A 66 7.90 -1.82 11.16
C LEU A 66 8.14 -2.10 9.68
N ALA A 67 7.48 -1.36 8.82
CA ALA A 67 7.72 -1.36 7.38
C ALA A 67 7.58 -2.71 6.64
N VAL A 68 6.46 -3.41 6.86
CA VAL A 68 6.18 -4.72 6.25
C VAL A 68 6.20 -4.70 4.70
N GLY A 69 5.85 -3.55 4.10
CA GLY A 69 5.76 -3.37 2.64
C GLY A 69 7.10 -3.47 1.90
N ALA A 70 8.22 -3.36 2.61
CA ALA A 70 9.55 -3.54 2.02
C ALA A 70 9.99 -5.00 1.93
N VAL A 71 9.24 -5.94 2.54
CA VAL A 71 9.63 -7.34 2.68
C VAL A 71 8.63 -8.28 1.99
N VAL A 72 7.35 -8.10 2.29
CA VAL A 72 6.32 -9.09 1.95
C VAL A 72 5.88 -9.05 0.48
N PRO A 73 5.48 -7.90 -0.10
CA PRO A 73 4.83 -7.88 -1.40
C PRO A 73 5.83 -7.89 -2.57
N TRP A 74 5.57 -8.76 -3.54
CA TRP A 74 6.28 -8.82 -4.83
C TRP A 74 5.26 -9.15 -5.92
N ALA A 75 5.31 -8.45 -7.04
CA ALA A 75 4.45 -8.74 -8.19
C ALA A 75 5.11 -8.30 -9.49
N GLU A 76 4.74 -8.95 -10.59
CA GLU A 76 5.16 -8.59 -11.94
C GLU A 76 4.03 -8.91 -12.93
N PRO A 77 3.65 -7.99 -13.83
CA PRO A 77 2.57 -8.22 -14.79
C PRO A 77 2.82 -9.45 -15.65
N HIS A 78 1.77 -10.23 -15.90
CA HIS A 78 1.81 -11.46 -16.70
C HIS A 78 2.78 -12.54 -16.20
N VAL A 79 3.30 -12.39 -14.97
CA VAL A 79 4.22 -13.32 -14.32
C VAL A 79 3.59 -13.88 -13.05
N GLY A 80 3.21 -13.01 -12.10
CA GLY A 80 2.59 -13.46 -10.85
C GLY A 80 2.73 -12.48 -9.68
N ALA A 81 2.17 -12.88 -8.54
CA ALA A 81 2.24 -12.18 -7.26
C ALA A 81 2.72 -13.13 -6.15
N ILE A 82 3.58 -12.63 -5.26
CA ILE A 82 4.21 -13.41 -4.19
C ILE A 82 4.20 -12.62 -2.88
N ALA A 83 3.71 -13.26 -1.82
CA ALA A 83 3.78 -12.77 -0.44
C ALA A 83 4.69 -13.68 0.40
N THR A 84 5.85 -13.17 0.83
CA THR A 84 6.79 -13.91 1.72
C THR A 84 6.82 -13.30 3.12
N GLN A 85 6.54 -14.08 4.16
CA GLN A 85 6.34 -13.58 5.53
C GLN A 85 6.81 -14.57 6.62
N ALA A 86 6.39 -14.33 7.87
CA ALA A 86 6.91 -14.94 9.09
C ALA A 86 8.38 -14.57 9.31
N TYR A 87 9.29 -15.53 9.52
CA TYR A 87 10.73 -15.25 9.46
C TYR A 87 11.16 -15.15 8.00
N ALA A 88 10.65 -14.12 7.32
CA ALA A 88 10.65 -13.99 5.86
C ALA A 88 12.05 -14.17 5.27
N ASN A 89 12.12 -14.86 4.14
CA ASN A 89 13.30 -14.88 3.29
C ASN A 89 13.03 -13.96 2.09
N PRO A 90 13.55 -12.70 2.08
CA PRO A 90 13.24 -11.75 1.01
C PRO A 90 13.68 -12.22 -0.39
N ARG A 91 14.53 -13.25 -0.48
CA ARG A 91 14.94 -13.84 -1.76
C ARG A 91 13.80 -14.59 -2.45
N TYR A 92 12.79 -15.07 -1.71
CA TYR A 92 11.64 -15.76 -2.28
C TYR A 92 10.87 -14.90 -3.28
N GLY A 93 10.83 -13.58 -3.10
CA GLY A 93 10.21 -12.65 -4.04
C GLY A 93 10.84 -12.68 -5.43
N PRO A 94 12.06 -12.16 -5.61
CA PRO A 94 12.71 -12.10 -6.92
C PRO A 94 13.03 -13.49 -7.50
N GLU A 95 13.39 -14.48 -6.67
CA GLU A 95 13.65 -15.85 -7.15
C GLU A 95 12.36 -16.54 -7.60
N GLY A 96 11.27 -16.35 -6.84
CA GLY A 96 9.96 -16.87 -7.22
C GLY A 96 9.43 -16.25 -8.50
N LEU A 97 9.50 -14.93 -8.64
CA LEU A 97 9.12 -14.23 -9.89
C LEU A 97 9.95 -14.73 -11.07
N SER A 98 11.25 -15.00 -10.88
CA SER A 98 12.11 -15.59 -11.90
C SER A 98 11.62 -16.98 -12.35
N LEU A 99 11.23 -17.84 -11.41
CA LEU A 99 10.70 -19.17 -11.70
C LEU A 99 9.34 -19.10 -12.40
N LEU A 100 8.44 -18.20 -11.97
CA LEU A 100 7.15 -17.94 -12.62
C LEU A 100 7.34 -17.41 -14.05
N ARG A 101 8.32 -16.53 -14.25
CA ARG A 101 8.67 -16.01 -15.59
C ARG A 101 9.13 -17.13 -16.52
N ALA A 102 9.85 -18.12 -15.98
CA ALA A 102 10.25 -19.33 -16.69
C ALA A 102 9.09 -20.33 -16.96
N GLY A 103 7.87 -20.01 -16.51
CA GLY A 103 6.65 -20.77 -16.83
C GLY A 103 6.32 -21.90 -15.84
N LEU A 104 6.98 -21.93 -14.67
CA LEU A 104 6.61 -22.90 -13.65
C LEU A 104 5.29 -22.51 -12.98
N PRO A 105 4.42 -23.48 -12.67
CA PRO A 105 3.19 -23.22 -11.92
C PRO A 105 3.49 -22.88 -10.46
N ALA A 106 2.59 -22.13 -9.81
CA ALA A 106 2.75 -21.66 -8.43
C ALA A 106 3.19 -22.76 -7.44
N GLU A 107 2.58 -23.96 -7.49
CA GLU A 107 2.92 -25.09 -6.62
C GLU A 107 4.39 -25.55 -6.79
N GLU A 108 4.88 -25.61 -8.03
CA GLU A 108 6.26 -26.01 -8.29
C GLU A 108 7.25 -24.93 -7.83
N VAL A 109 6.89 -23.66 -7.97
CA VAL A 109 7.69 -22.55 -7.43
C VAL A 109 7.81 -22.65 -5.91
N VAL A 110 6.69 -22.87 -5.20
CA VAL A 110 6.71 -23.10 -3.75
C VAL A 110 7.60 -24.28 -3.39
N ALA A 111 7.46 -25.41 -4.08
CA ALA A 111 8.27 -26.60 -3.81
C ALA A 111 9.78 -26.35 -4.02
N ARG A 112 10.16 -25.66 -5.10
CA ARG A 112 11.57 -25.36 -5.39
C ARG A 112 12.19 -24.38 -4.39
N LEU A 113 11.47 -23.31 -4.05
CA LEU A 113 11.97 -22.31 -3.09
C LEU A 113 12.16 -22.94 -1.71
N THR A 114 11.17 -23.68 -1.23
CA THR A 114 11.20 -24.29 0.10
C THR A 114 12.16 -25.48 0.18
N ALA A 115 12.36 -26.25 -0.89
CA ALA A 115 13.37 -27.32 -0.90
C ALA A 115 14.81 -26.79 -0.80
N ALA A 116 15.04 -25.54 -1.21
CA ALA A 116 16.36 -24.90 -1.19
C ALA A 116 16.66 -24.08 0.09
N ASP A 117 15.69 -23.90 0.99
CA ASP A 117 15.84 -23.14 2.24
C ASP A 117 15.85 -24.08 3.45
N ASP A 118 17.03 -24.27 4.06
CA ASP A 118 17.18 -25.06 5.29
C ASP A 118 16.34 -24.51 6.47
N GLY A 119 15.97 -23.23 6.43
CA GLY A 119 15.11 -22.59 7.43
C GLY A 119 13.65 -22.48 7.00
N ARG A 120 13.21 -23.23 5.97
CA ARG A 120 11.83 -23.22 5.45
C ARG A 120 10.77 -23.38 6.54
N ASP A 121 11.06 -24.13 7.60
CA ASP A 121 10.07 -24.43 8.64
C ASP A 121 9.64 -23.18 9.42
N GLN A 122 10.37 -22.07 9.33
CA GLN A 122 10.02 -20.77 9.92
C GLN A 122 9.48 -19.77 8.89
N ARG A 123 9.30 -20.18 7.63
CA ARG A 123 8.84 -19.33 6.52
C ARG A 123 7.35 -19.54 6.27
N GLN A 124 6.73 -18.50 5.73
CA GLN A 124 5.40 -18.60 5.15
C GLN A 124 5.38 -17.90 3.79
N LEU A 125 4.71 -18.49 2.82
CA LEU A 125 4.75 -18.07 1.42
C LEU A 125 3.38 -18.26 0.76
N GLY A 126 2.90 -17.25 0.03
CA GLY A 126 1.74 -17.33 -0.85
C GLY A 126 2.10 -16.88 -2.26
N ILE A 127 1.64 -17.61 -3.28
CA ILE A 127 1.93 -17.32 -4.70
C ILE A 127 0.66 -17.45 -5.54
N VAL A 128 0.50 -16.54 -6.49
CA VAL A 128 -0.41 -16.68 -7.64
C VAL A 128 0.38 -16.48 -8.92
N ASP A 129 0.22 -17.39 -9.89
CA ASP A 129 0.90 -17.30 -11.18
C ASP A 129 0.09 -16.57 -12.27
N ARG A 130 0.66 -16.48 -13.47
CA ARG A 130 0.04 -15.81 -14.62
C ARG A 130 -1.28 -16.42 -15.11
N GLU A 131 -1.56 -17.67 -14.74
CA GLU A 131 -2.79 -18.39 -15.11
C GLU A 131 -3.82 -18.37 -13.97
N GLY A 132 -3.53 -17.66 -12.88
CA GLY A 132 -4.39 -17.62 -11.69
C GLY A 132 -4.32 -18.89 -10.84
N ARG A 133 -3.35 -19.78 -11.08
CA ARG A 133 -3.12 -20.92 -10.18
C ARG A 133 -2.38 -20.42 -8.95
N SER A 134 -2.76 -20.93 -7.79
CA SER A 134 -2.29 -20.44 -6.51
C SER A 134 -1.72 -21.54 -5.63
N ALA A 135 -0.77 -21.18 -4.77
CA ALA A 135 -0.16 -22.10 -3.81
C ALA A 135 0.21 -21.35 -2.53
N SER A 136 0.16 -22.04 -1.39
CA SER A 136 0.58 -21.51 -0.10
C SER A 136 1.43 -22.54 0.64
N PHE A 137 2.40 -22.07 1.41
CA PHE A 137 3.23 -22.87 2.29
C PHE A 137 3.33 -22.21 3.66
N THR A 138 3.12 -22.99 4.71
CA THR A 138 3.33 -22.59 6.11
C THR A 138 4.29 -23.59 6.75
N GLY A 139 5.46 -23.12 7.15
CA GLY A 139 6.45 -23.95 7.82
C GLY A 139 5.98 -24.45 9.19
N ALA A 140 6.47 -25.61 9.61
CA ALA A 140 6.02 -26.28 10.84
C ALA A 140 6.40 -25.56 12.15
N GLU A 141 7.33 -24.61 12.10
CA GLU A 141 7.75 -23.76 13.22
C GLU A 141 7.14 -22.35 13.15
N CYS A 142 6.21 -22.09 12.22
CA CYS A 142 5.40 -20.87 12.25
C CYS A 142 4.53 -20.86 13.51
N LEU A 143 4.51 -19.72 14.20
CA LEU A 143 3.86 -19.59 15.49
C LEU A 143 2.34 -19.53 15.38
N ASP A 144 1.65 -20.28 16.24
CA ASP A 144 0.20 -20.42 16.22
C ASP A 144 -0.56 -19.10 16.48
N TRP A 145 -1.71 -18.85 15.85
CA TRP A 145 -2.27 -19.65 14.77
C TRP A 145 -1.56 -19.32 13.46
N ALA A 146 -1.20 -20.33 12.66
CA ALA A 146 -0.61 -20.15 11.34
C ALA A 146 -1.21 -21.09 10.29
N GLY A 147 -1.45 -20.56 9.09
CA GLY A 147 -2.00 -21.33 7.99
C GLY A 147 -2.27 -20.47 6.75
N GLY A 148 -2.87 -21.09 5.74
CA GLY A 148 -3.25 -20.43 4.50
C GLY A 148 -4.41 -21.10 3.79
N ARG A 149 -5.03 -20.35 2.88
CA ARG A 149 -6.09 -20.80 1.96
C ARG A 149 -5.78 -20.32 0.55
N THR A 150 -6.10 -21.16 -0.41
CA THR A 150 -5.86 -20.89 -1.83
C THR A 150 -7.14 -21.16 -2.61
N GLY A 151 -7.35 -20.38 -3.66
CA GLY A 151 -8.41 -20.58 -4.64
C GLY A 151 -8.05 -19.92 -5.96
N PRO A 152 -8.98 -19.89 -6.92
CA PRO A 152 -8.75 -19.25 -8.21
C PRO A 152 -8.28 -17.80 -8.02
N CYS A 153 -7.12 -17.48 -8.58
CA CYS A 153 -6.54 -16.13 -8.58
C CYS A 153 -6.17 -15.57 -7.19
N TYR A 154 -6.07 -16.38 -6.13
CA TYR A 154 -5.58 -15.89 -4.82
C TYR A 154 -4.88 -16.94 -3.95
N ALA A 155 -3.91 -16.47 -3.16
CA ALA A 155 -3.30 -17.18 -2.03
C ALA A 155 -3.29 -16.28 -0.79
N ALA A 156 -4.02 -16.70 0.24
CA ALA A 156 -4.16 -16.01 1.53
C ALA A 156 -3.44 -16.78 2.64
N GLN A 157 -2.73 -16.07 3.52
CA GLN A 157 -1.98 -16.70 4.60
C GLN A 157 -1.81 -15.76 5.80
N GLY A 158 -1.59 -16.34 6.98
CA GLY A 158 -1.12 -15.59 8.13
C GLY A 158 -0.51 -16.45 9.21
N ASN A 159 0.21 -15.80 10.13
CA ASN A 159 0.84 -16.43 11.29
C ASN A 159 0.71 -15.53 12.53
N ILE A 160 0.69 -16.16 13.72
CA ILE A 160 0.39 -15.52 15.02
C ILE A 160 -0.97 -14.79 14.97
N LEU A 161 -1.92 -15.34 14.20
CA LEU A 161 -3.26 -14.79 14.13
C LEU A 161 -4.07 -15.14 15.37
N VAL A 162 -5.14 -14.39 15.62
CA VAL A 162 -6.09 -14.74 16.68
C VAL A 162 -6.68 -16.13 16.45
N SER A 163 -7.13 -16.43 15.23
CA SER A 163 -7.74 -17.69 14.82
C SER A 163 -7.63 -17.92 13.31
N ALA A 164 -8.10 -19.08 12.83
CA ALA A 164 -8.24 -19.37 11.41
C ALA A 164 -9.20 -18.43 10.68
N GLU A 165 -10.17 -17.87 11.41
CA GLU A 165 -11.22 -17.00 10.88
C GLU A 165 -10.64 -15.76 10.18
N THR A 166 -9.45 -15.32 10.57
CA THR A 166 -8.73 -14.24 9.88
C THR A 166 -8.37 -14.59 8.43
N VAL A 167 -7.87 -15.81 8.17
CA VAL A 167 -7.57 -16.25 6.80
C VAL A 167 -8.83 -16.63 6.04
N ASP A 168 -9.83 -17.18 6.74
CA ASP A 168 -11.14 -17.46 6.13
C ASP A 168 -11.82 -16.19 5.64
N ALA A 169 -11.82 -15.12 6.45
CA ALA A 169 -12.37 -13.83 6.08
C ALA A 169 -11.69 -13.22 4.84
N ILE A 170 -10.36 -13.37 4.71
CA ILE A 170 -9.63 -12.94 3.51
C ILE A 170 -10.16 -13.67 2.27
N ALA A 171 -10.20 -15.01 2.35
CA ALA A 171 -10.60 -15.86 1.23
C ALA A 171 -12.05 -15.59 0.82
N GLU A 172 -12.99 -15.60 1.77
CA GLU A 172 -14.41 -15.38 1.52
C GLU A 172 -14.68 -13.99 0.96
N THR A 173 -13.95 -12.97 1.43
CA THR A 173 -14.07 -11.60 0.90
C THR A 173 -13.54 -11.52 -0.53
N PHE A 174 -12.43 -12.17 -0.84
CA PHE A 174 -11.90 -12.16 -2.22
C PHE A 174 -12.84 -12.89 -3.19
N GLU A 175 -13.36 -14.05 -2.78
CA GLU A 175 -14.31 -14.86 -3.55
C GLU A 175 -15.66 -14.17 -3.75
N GLY A 176 -16.11 -13.39 -2.77
CA GLY A 176 -17.40 -12.68 -2.80
C GLY A 176 -17.37 -11.25 -3.34
N SER A 177 -16.19 -10.70 -3.66
CA SER A 177 -16.02 -9.33 -4.15
C SER A 177 -15.78 -9.27 -5.66
N SER A 178 -16.15 -8.14 -6.24
CA SER A 178 -15.91 -7.77 -7.64
C SER A 178 -15.46 -6.32 -7.73
N GLY A 179 -14.97 -5.88 -8.89
CA GLY A 179 -14.40 -4.54 -9.07
C GLY A 179 -12.87 -4.54 -9.07
N PRO A 180 -12.25 -3.34 -9.02
CA PRO A 180 -10.80 -3.19 -9.14
C PRO A 180 -10.01 -4.05 -8.14
N LEU A 181 -8.92 -4.66 -8.59
CA LEU A 181 -8.12 -5.57 -7.76
C LEU A 181 -7.63 -4.91 -6.45
N ALA A 182 -7.21 -3.64 -6.53
CA ALA A 182 -6.78 -2.86 -5.38
C ALA A 182 -7.86 -2.75 -4.28
N GLU A 183 -9.11 -2.49 -4.66
CA GLU A 183 -10.22 -2.39 -3.71
C GLU A 183 -10.55 -3.73 -3.05
N ARG A 184 -10.56 -4.80 -3.84
CA ARG A 184 -10.78 -6.17 -3.36
C ARG A 184 -9.71 -6.57 -2.35
N LEU A 185 -8.44 -6.27 -2.65
CA LEU A 185 -7.31 -6.52 -1.75
C LEU A 185 -7.41 -5.73 -0.45
N LEU A 186 -7.80 -4.45 -0.50
CA LEU A 186 -8.03 -3.64 0.71
C LEU A 186 -9.22 -4.18 1.53
N ALA A 187 -10.30 -4.62 0.87
CA ALA A 187 -11.45 -5.23 1.54
C ALA A 187 -11.05 -6.51 2.27
N CYS A 188 -10.19 -7.33 1.67
CA CYS A 188 -9.62 -8.51 2.33
C CYS A 188 -8.85 -8.15 3.61
N LEU A 189 -8.05 -7.08 3.62
CA LEU A 189 -7.34 -6.66 4.83
C LEU A 189 -8.29 -6.20 5.93
N ASP A 190 -9.33 -5.43 5.58
CA ASP A 190 -10.34 -4.97 6.54
C ASP A 190 -11.12 -6.14 7.15
N ALA A 191 -11.51 -7.11 6.32
CA ALA A 191 -12.21 -8.32 6.78
C ALA A 191 -11.33 -9.17 7.70
N ALA A 192 -10.04 -9.35 7.37
CA ALA A 192 -9.08 -10.05 8.21
C ALA A 192 -8.95 -9.38 9.59
N GLN A 193 -8.84 -8.04 9.61
CA GLN A 193 -8.73 -7.27 10.85
C GLN A 193 -10.01 -7.38 11.69
N ALA A 194 -11.19 -7.35 11.07
CA ALA A 194 -12.47 -7.53 11.74
C ALA A 194 -12.63 -8.94 12.34
N ALA A 195 -12.06 -9.96 11.68
CA ALA A 195 -12.01 -11.35 12.16
C ALA A 195 -10.89 -11.62 13.19
N GLY A 196 -10.25 -10.57 13.72
CA GLY A 196 -9.29 -10.65 14.83
C GLY A 196 -7.85 -10.30 14.45
N GLY A 197 -7.44 -10.57 13.20
CA GLY A 197 -6.14 -10.17 12.66
C GLY A 197 -4.93 -10.75 13.41
N ASP A 198 -3.84 -9.97 13.41
CA ASP A 198 -2.62 -10.23 14.17
C ASP A 198 -2.90 -10.10 15.68
N ARG A 199 -2.62 -11.16 16.46
CA ARG A 199 -2.88 -11.19 17.91
C ARG A 199 -2.13 -10.10 18.69
N ARG A 200 -1.08 -9.52 18.11
CA ARG A 200 -0.27 -8.44 18.70
C ARG A 200 -0.81 -7.04 18.34
N GLY A 201 -1.84 -6.96 17.52
CA GLY A 201 -2.42 -5.71 16.99
C GLY A 201 -1.82 -5.31 15.64
N GLN A 202 -1.83 -4.01 15.34
CA GLN A 202 -1.42 -3.50 14.03
C GLN A 202 -0.34 -2.41 14.14
N GLN A 203 0.49 -2.29 13.09
CA GLN A 203 1.56 -1.27 13.02
C GLN A 203 1.82 -0.78 11.59
N SER A 204 1.98 -1.70 10.64
CA SER A 204 2.21 -1.35 9.23
C SER A 204 1.30 -2.13 8.29
N ALA A 205 1.09 -1.57 7.10
CA ALA A 205 0.35 -2.20 6.02
C ALA A 205 0.87 -1.74 4.66
N ALA A 206 0.65 -2.55 3.62
CA ALA A 206 1.05 -2.22 2.26
C ALA A 206 0.10 -2.81 1.23
N LEU A 207 0.00 -2.14 0.09
CA LEU A 207 -0.70 -2.55 -1.11
C LEU A 207 0.23 -2.35 -2.30
N LEU A 208 0.38 -3.41 -3.11
CA LEU A 208 1.08 -3.39 -4.39
C LEU A 208 0.14 -3.97 -5.45
N VAL A 209 -0.08 -3.24 -6.54
CA VAL A 209 -0.79 -3.72 -7.74
C VAL A 209 0.00 -3.29 -8.98
N VAL A 210 0.21 -4.24 -9.89
CA VAL A 210 0.96 -4.05 -11.13
C VAL A 210 0.15 -4.50 -12.34
N GLU A 211 0.34 -3.79 -13.44
CA GLU A 211 -0.26 -4.00 -14.76
C GLU A 211 0.75 -3.55 -15.81
N GLN A 212 0.85 -4.25 -16.94
CA GLN A 212 1.80 -3.88 -17.98
C GLN A 212 1.52 -2.46 -18.48
N ASP A 213 2.52 -1.58 -18.42
CA ASP A 213 2.41 -0.17 -18.82
C ASP A 213 1.27 0.60 -18.12
N GLY A 214 0.79 0.12 -16.96
CA GLY A 214 -0.34 0.70 -16.22
C GLY A 214 0.04 1.77 -15.19
N GLY A 215 1.33 2.03 -15.00
CA GLY A 215 1.82 3.01 -14.04
C GLY A 215 1.88 4.44 -14.57
N TYR A 216 2.57 5.31 -13.83
CA TYR A 216 2.64 6.74 -14.11
C TYR A 216 3.08 7.04 -15.55
N ALA A 217 2.28 7.86 -16.25
CA ALA A 217 2.43 8.21 -17.67
C ALA A 217 2.52 7.01 -18.63
N LYS A 218 2.10 5.81 -18.19
CA LYS A 218 2.25 4.54 -18.91
C LYS A 218 3.71 4.19 -19.20
N LEU A 219 4.63 4.60 -18.31
CA LEU A 219 6.08 4.39 -18.42
C LEU A 219 6.63 3.44 -17.35
N SER A 220 5.77 2.85 -16.54
CA SER A 220 6.10 1.81 -15.56
C SER A 220 4.94 0.83 -15.41
N ASP A 221 5.20 -0.29 -14.74
CA ASP A 221 4.20 -1.34 -14.51
C ASP A 221 3.45 -1.19 -13.18
N THR A 222 3.87 -0.25 -12.34
CA THR A 222 3.31 -0.08 -10.99
C THR A 222 2.07 0.80 -11.04
N VAL A 223 0.89 0.19 -10.96
CA VAL A 223 -0.40 0.90 -10.88
C VAL A 223 -0.57 1.52 -9.51
N VAL A 224 -0.37 0.73 -8.45
CA VAL A 224 -0.50 1.18 -7.06
C VAL A 224 0.65 0.62 -6.23
N GLU A 225 1.38 1.48 -5.54
CA GLU A 225 2.32 1.07 -4.49
C GLU A 225 2.20 2.01 -3.29
N LEU A 226 1.45 1.58 -2.28
CA LEU A 226 1.16 2.37 -1.08
C LEU A 226 1.62 1.62 0.17
N ARG A 227 2.26 2.35 1.08
CA ARG A 227 2.84 1.80 2.31
C ARG A 227 2.55 2.72 3.49
N VAL A 228 2.14 2.12 4.59
CA VAL A 228 2.08 2.75 5.90
C VAL A 228 3.10 2.03 6.78
N GLU A 229 4.23 2.68 7.04
CA GLU A 229 5.38 2.01 7.64
C GLU A 229 5.27 1.89 9.17
N ASP A 230 4.58 2.84 9.83
CA ASP A 230 4.31 2.86 11.26
C ASP A 230 3.08 3.73 11.57
N HIS A 231 2.00 3.12 12.04
CA HIS A 231 0.79 3.81 12.50
C HIS A 231 0.01 2.93 13.48
N GLU A 232 -0.81 3.52 14.37
CA GLU A 232 -1.69 2.73 15.25
C GLU A 232 -2.87 2.10 14.51
N ARG A 233 -3.24 2.68 13.36
CA ARG A 233 -4.35 2.25 12.49
C ARG A 233 -3.89 2.24 11.03
N PRO A 234 -2.95 1.37 10.64
CA PRO A 234 -2.37 1.38 9.30
C PRO A 234 -3.37 1.09 8.19
N LEU A 235 -4.43 0.32 8.44
CA LEU A 235 -5.45 0.04 7.41
C LEU A 235 -6.30 1.28 7.08
N GLU A 236 -6.73 2.04 8.09
CA GLU A 236 -7.44 3.31 7.88
C GLU A 236 -6.58 4.30 7.10
N GLU A 237 -5.28 4.35 7.42
CA GLU A 237 -4.33 5.22 6.73
C GLU A 237 -4.04 4.75 5.30
N LEU A 238 -3.92 3.43 5.08
CA LEU A 238 -3.76 2.87 3.75
C LEU A 238 -4.99 3.13 2.86
N ARG A 239 -6.20 3.04 3.43
CA ARG A 239 -7.47 3.44 2.76
C ARG A 239 -7.48 4.93 2.41
N ARG A 240 -6.99 5.79 3.31
CA ARG A 240 -6.86 7.23 3.05
C ARG A 240 -5.90 7.49 1.89
N LEU A 241 -4.74 6.83 1.88
CA LEU A 241 -3.77 6.94 0.79
C LEU A 241 -4.33 6.41 -0.54
N TYR A 242 -5.10 5.32 -0.51
CA TYR A 242 -5.74 4.80 -1.71
C TYR A 242 -6.79 5.75 -2.28
N ARG A 243 -7.62 6.40 -1.45
CA ARG A 243 -8.54 7.44 -1.93
C ARG A 243 -7.82 8.63 -2.57
N LEU A 244 -6.70 9.06 -1.98
CA LEU A 244 -5.87 10.10 -2.59
C LEU A 244 -5.27 9.63 -3.93
N HIS A 245 -4.83 8.38 -4.01
CA HIS A 245 -4.35 7.78 -5.25
C HIS A 245 -5.43 7.80 -6.33
N GLU A 246 -6.64 7.33 -6.03
CA GLU A 246 -7.77 7.35 -6.95
C GLU A 246 -8.11 8.78 -7.39
N ALA A 247 -8.16 9.73 -6.46
CA ALA A 247 -8.43 11.12 -6.78
C ALA A 247 -7.39 11.73 -7.74
N LEU A 248 -6.10 11.37 -7.61
CA LEU A 248 -5.03 11.93 -8.43
C LEU A 248 -4.83 11.20 -9.77
N PHE A 249 -5.00 9.88 -9.79
CA PHE A 249 -4.59 9.04 -10.92
C PHE A 249 -5.71 8.22 -11.55
N GLY A 250 -6.89 8.15 -10.92
CA GLY A 250 -8.05 7.50 -11.50
C GLY A 250 -8.63 8.30 -12.66
N GLU A 251 -9.54 7.65 -13.40
CA GLU A 251 -10.27 8.26 -14.52
C GLU A 251 -11.77 8.18 -14.25
N THR A 252 -12.49 9.30 -14.40
CA THR A 252 -13.95 9.33 -14.36
C THR A 252 -14.48 9.27 -15.80
N PRO A 253 -15.32 8.29 -16.18
CA PRO A 253 -15.91 8.21 -17.51
C PRO A 253 -16.60 9.51 -17.89
N ARG A 254 -16.45 9.97 -19.14
CA ARG A 254 -16.90 11.33 -19.52
C ARG A 254 -18.41 11.50 -19.38
N GLU A 255 -19.18 10.43 -19.56
CA GLU A 255 -20.62 10.40 -19.34
C GLU A 255 -21.06 10.68 -17.89
N GLU A 256 -20.15 10.57 -16.92
CA GLU A 256 -20.40 10.88 -15.51
C GLU A 256 -20.04 12.33 -15.15
N TRP A 257 -19.44 13.08 -16.07
CA TRP A 257 -19.07 14.47 -15.83
C TRP A 257 -20.32 15.35 -15.71
N LEU A 258 -20.23 16.35 -14.83
CA LEU A 258 -21.33 17.25 -14.53
C LEU A 258 -21.27 18.47 -15.45
N THR A 259 -22.35 18.75 -16.18
CA THR A 259 -22.48 20.01 -16.91
C THR A 259 -22.52 21.18 -15.91
N VAL A 260 -21.70 22.20 -16.16
CA VAL A 260 -21.63 23.40 -15.33
C VAL A 260 -22.71 24.39 -15.77
N ASP A 261 -23.83 24.37 -15.06
CA ASP A 261 -24.87 25.39 -15.18
C ASP A 261 -24.52 26.67 -14.38
N ASP A 262 -25.39 27.68 -14.44
CA ASP A 262 -25.16 28.95 -13.73
C ASP A 262 -25.05 28.78 -12.21
N ALA A 263 -25.76 27.80 -11.63
CA ALA A 263 -25.73 27.56 -10.19
C ALA A 263 -24.39 26.94 -9.78
N LEU A 264 -23.93 25.91 -10.50
CA LEU A 264 -22.64 25.28 -10.27
C LEU A 264 -21.49 26.25 -10.57
N ALA A 265 -21.58 27.05 -11.63
CA ALA A 265 -20.58 28.08 -11.92
C ALA A 265 -20.43 29.09 -10.78
N ASN A 266 -21.53 29.49 -10.14
CA ASN A 266 -21.48 30.38 -8.97
C ASN A 266 -20.90 29.68 -7.75
N GLU A 267 -21.25 28.41 -7.50
CA GLU A 267 -20.63 27.61 -6.43
C GLU A 267 -19.11 27.55 -6.62
N LEU A 268 -18.64 27.23 -7.83
CA LEU A 268 -17.21 27.16 -8.15
C LEU A 268 -16.52 28.49 -7.85
N ARG A 269 -17.09 29.62 -8.32
CA ARG A 269 -16.51 30.96 -8.06
C ARG A 269 -16.40 31.27 -6.58
N GLU A 270 -17.47 31.02 -5.81
CA GLU A 270 -17.48 31.30 -4.37
C GLU A 270 -16.43 30.47 -3.63
N ARG A 271 -16.29 29.18 -3.97
CA ARG A 271 -15.32 28.28 -3.35
C ARG A 271 -13.88 28.62 -3.72
N LEU A 272 -13.62 28.87 -5.00
CA LEU A 272 -12.30 29.30 -5.49
C LEU A 272 -11.88 30.62 -4.83
N ALA A 273 -12.79 31.58 -4.71
CA ALA A 273 -12.51 32.86 -4.03
C ALA A 273 -12.14 32.67 -2.55
N LYS A 274 -12.82 31.76 -1.81
CA LYS A 274 -12.44 31.43 -0.42
C LYS A 274 -11.01 30.86 -0.31
N LEU A 275 -10.56 30.15 -1.35
CA LEU A 275 -9.22 29.60 -1.46
C LEU A 275 -8.20 30.61 -2.00
N GLY A 276 -8.62 31.84 -2.34
CA GLY A 276 -7.77 32.90 -2.89
C GLY A 276 -7.53 32.80 -4.40
N TYR A 277 -8.37 32.04 -5.11
CA TYR A 277 -8.36 31.93 -6.58
C TYR A 277 -9.44 32.82 -7.17
N ASP A 278 -9.12 34.12 -7.30
CA ASP A 278 -9.98 35.11 -7.95
C ASP A 278 -9.71 35.22 -9.46
N GLY A 279 -10.67 35.76 -10.21
CA GLY A 279 -10.54 36.08 -11.63
C GLY A 279 -11.62 35.42 -12.50
N GLU A 280 -11.31 35.27 -13.79
CA GLU A 280 -12.15 34.49 -14.71
C GLU A 280 -12.23 33.03 -14.24
N LEU A 281 -13.44 32.47 -14.25
CA LEU A 281 -13.73 31.19 -13.60
C LEU A 281 -12.83 30.06 -14.12
N GLU A 282 -12.71 29.92 -15.43
CA GLU A 282 -11.89 28.86 -16.03
C GLU A 282 -10.41 28.99 -15.66
N GLU A 283 -9.87 30.21 -15.66
CA GLU A 283 -8.47 30.45 -15.30
C GLU A 283 -8.22 30.16 -13.81
N ALA A 284 -9.12 30.63 -12.94
CA ALA A 284 -9.05 30.38 -11.50
C ALA A 284 -9.17 28.88 -11.18
N PHE A 285 -10.09 28.19 -11.85
CA PHE A 285 -10.32 26.76 -11.70
C PHE A 285 -9.11 25.93 -12.16
N ASN A 286 -8.59 26.18 -13.36
CA ASN A 286 -7.41 25.48 -13.88
C ASN A 286 -6.18 25.72 -13.00
N ARG A 287 -6.00 26.94 -12.49
CA ARG A 287 -4.88 27.28 -11.60
C ARG A 287 -4.99 26.59 -10.25
N TRP A 288 -6.19 26.52 -9.69
CA TRP A 288 -6.44 25.78 -8.45
C TRP A 288 -6.19 24.28 -8.65
N ALA A 289 -6.80 23.68 -9.67
CA ALA A 289 -6.65 22.25 -9.98
C ALA A 289 -5.17 21.88 -10.16
N GLY A 290 -4.40 22.65 -10.94
CA GLY A 290 -2.96 22.43 -11.10
C GLY A 290 -2.14 22.61 -9.82
N ASN A 291 -2.59 23.42 -8.86
CA ASN A 291 -1.91 23.56 -7.57
C ASN A 291 -2.20 22.38 -6.62
N VAL A 292 -3.31 21.66 -6.81
CA VAL A 292 -3.67 20.48 -6.02
C VAL A 292 -3.41 19.15 -6.76
N ASN A 293 -2.77 19.21 -7.93
CA ASN A 293 -2.42 18.07 -8.80
C ASN A 293 -3.64 17.35 -9.41
N LEU A 294 -4.70 18.10 -9.75
CA LEU A 294 -5.91 17.60 -10.39
C LEU A 294 -6.03 18.04 -11.86
N GLU A 295 -4.99 18.61 -12.45
CA GLU A 295 -5.00 19.14 -13.83
C GLU A 295 -5.37 18.09 -14.88
N GLU A 296 -5.01 16.81 -14.67
CA GLU A 296 -5.32 15.72 -15.60
C GLU A 296 -6.83 15.36 -15.60
N ARG A 297 -7.58 15.84 -14.60
CA ARG A 297 -9.05 15.69 -14.49
C ARG A 297 -9.82 16.94 -14.92
N VAL A 298 -9.15 17.90 -15.56
CA VAL A 298 -9.75 19.16 -15.99
C VAL A 298 -9.64 19.34 -17.50
N ASP A 299 -10.77 19.63 -18.13
CA ASP A 299 -10.87 19.94 -19.56
C ASP A 299 -11.79 21.16 -19.76
N GLY A 300 -11.29 22.30 -19.28
CA GLY A 300 -12.06 23.54 -19.17
C GLY A 300 -13.05 23.53 -18.01
N VAL A 301 -14.08 24.39 -18.08
CA VAL A 301 -15.09 24.54 -17.01
C VAL A 301 -16.53 24.35 -17.50
N ALA A 302 -16.73 23.90 -18.74
CA ALA A 302 -18.06 23.61 -19.27
C ALA A 302 -18.66 22.33 -18.64
N GLU A 303 -17.79 21.36 -18.36
CA GLU A 303 -18.10 20.14 -17.64
C GLU A 303 -17.01 19.92 -16.59
N ILE A 304 -17.37 19.31 -15.47
CA ILE A 304 -16.45 19.06 -14.37
C ILE A 304 -16.53 17.61 -13.92
N ASP A 305 -15.37 17.01 -13.69
CA ASP A 305 -15.25 15.72 -13.03
C ASP A 305 -15.82 15.82 -11.59
N PRO A 306 -16.82 14.99 -11.21
CA PRO A 306 -17.37 14.93 -9.87
C PRO A 306 -16.31 14.86 -8.75
N VAL A 307 -15.19 14.17 -8.99
CA VAL A 307 -14.09 14.04 -8.03
C VAL A 307 -13.44 15.40 -7.77
N VAL A 308 -13.20 16.18 -8.83
CA VAL A 308 -12.61 17.52 -8.73
C VAL A 308 -13.56 18.47 -7.99
N LEU A 309 -14.87 18.35 -8.23
CA LEU A 309 -15.88 19.13 -7.52
C LEU A 309 -15.93 18.78 -6.02
N GLU A 310 -15.87 17.50 -5.68
CA GLU A 310 -15.85 17.04 -4.29
C GLU A 310 -14.61 17.54 -3.54
N GLU A 311 -13.43 17.44 -4.15
CA GLU A 311 -12.19 17.97 -3.55
C GLU A 311 -12.29 19.49 -3.31
N LEU A 312 -12.81 20.26 -4.28
CA LEU A 312 -13.04 21.69 -4.09
C LEU A 312 -13.99 21.96 -2.92
N ARG A 313 -15.01 21.12 -2.73
CA ARG A 313 -15.97 21.24 -1.63
C ARG A 313 -15.36 20.93 -0.28
N GLU A 314 -14.46 19.96 -0.20
CA GLU A 314 -13.77 19.58 1.04
C GLU A 314 -12.76 20.65 1.49
N LEU A 315 -12.10 21.33 0.55
CA LEU A 315 -11.06 22.30 0.86
C LEU A 315 -11.59 23.71 1.20
N SER A 316 -12.85 24.06 0.87
CA SER A 316 -13.39 25.45 0.88
C SER A 316 -14.59 25.74 1.78
#